data_AF-A0A7I9Z929-F1
#
_entry.id   AF-A0A7I9Z929-F1
#
_cell.length_a   1.000
_cell.length_b   1.000
_cell.length_c   1.000
_cell.angle_alpha   90.00
_cell.angle_beta   90.00
_cell.angle_gamma   90.00
#
_symmetry.space_group_name_H-M   'P 1'
#
loop_
_entity.id
_entity.type
_entity.pdbx_description
1 polymer ?
#
loop_
_entity_poly.entity_id
_entity_poly.type
_entity_poly.pdbx_seq_one_letter_code
_entity_poly.pdbx_strand_id
1 'polypeptide(L)'
;MASGLKVDPAALHVGSNDMFNAIGEAALDFFHHEDGLAAAAPGWIGSSELALGELAARWQTRHDHHQLQVDGLGSHVAEAMLGHLTNEDESVRAFRSVRE
;
A
#
# COMPACT_ATOMS: atom_id res chain seq x y z
N MET A 1 -10.72 -30.99 12.05
CA MET A 1 -9.30 -30.58 12.05
C MET A 1 -9.13 -29.65 10.87
N ALA A 2 -8.84 -28.38 11.11
CA ALA A 2 -8.60 -27.42 10.04
C ALA A 2 -7.35 -27.89 9.28
N SER A 3 -7.48 -28.13 7.98
CA SER A 3 -6.32 -28.35 7.10
C SER A 3 -5.32 -27.23 7.39
N GLY A 4 -4.11 -27.60 7.83
CA GLY A 4 -3.11 -26.63 8.25
C GLY A 4 -2.92 -25.58 7.17
N LEU A 5 -3.24 -24.33 7.50
CA LEU A 5 -3.06 -23.20 6.61
C LEU A 5 -1.55 -23.02 6.46
N LYS A 6 -0.97 -23.68 5.43
CA LYS A 6 0.44 -23.51 5.11
C LYS A 6 0.58 -22.11 4.53
N VAL A 7 1.02 -21.18 5.37
CA VAL A 7 1.37 -19.83 4.93
C VAL A 7 2.59 -19.96 4.01
N ASP A 8 2.58 -19.20 2.92
CA ASP A 8 3.72 -19.06 2.02
C ASP A 8 4.35 -17.67 2.26
N PRO A 9 5.44 -17.58 3.05
CA PRO A 9 6.10 -16.32 3.33
C PRO A 9 6.63 -15.62 2.07
N ALA A 10 7.05 -16.37 1.04
CA ALA A 10 7.53 -15.78 -0.20
C ALA A 10 6.38 -15.11 -0.96
N ALA A 11 5.21 -15.73 -1.01
CA ALA A 11 4.02 -15.13 -1.60
C ALA A 11 3.57 -13.87 -0.85
N LEU A 12 3.64 -13.87 0.49
CA LEU A 12 3.33 -12.68 1.30
C LEU A 12 4.34 -11.54 1.06
N HIS A 13 5.64 -11.87 0.96
CA HIS A 13 6.66 -10.88 0.63
C HIS A 13 6.42 -10.22 -0.72
N VAL A 14 6.16 -11.04 -1.76
CA VAL A 14 5.85 -10.55 -3.11
C VAL A 14 4.60 -9.68 -3.09
N GLY A 15 3.51 -10.15 -2.48
CA GLY A 15 2.26 -9.39 -2.42
C GLY A 15 2.40 -8.06 -1.68
N SER A 16 3.18 -8.01 -0.61
CA SER A 16 3.49 -6.75 0.09
C SER A 16 4.28 -5.79 -0.79
N ASN A 17 5.30 -6.27 -1.52
CA ASN A 17 6.09 -5.44 -2.42
C ASN A 17 5.25 -4.94 -3.60
N ASP A 18 4.36 -5.76 -4.15
CA ASP A 18 3.44 -5.37 -5.22
C ASP A 18 2.53 -4.22 -4.77
N MET A 19 2.05 -4.23 -3.53
CA MET A 19 1.28 -3.12 -2.97
C MET A 19 2.12 -1.84 -2.87
N PHE A 20 3.36 -1.92 -2.38
CA PHE A 20 4.24 -0.74 -2.30
C PHE A 20 4.59 -0.18 -3.69
N ASN A 21 4.82 -1.05 -4.67
CA ASN A 21 5.06 -0.64 -6.06
C ASN A 21 3.83 0.06 -6.65
N ALA A 22 2.63 -0.51 -6.45
CA ALA A 22 1.38 0.08 -6.94
C ALA A 22 1.13 1.49 -6.37
N ILE A 23 1.50 1.74 -5.11
CA ILE A 23 1.45 3.09 -4.52
C ILE A 23 2.40 4.04 -5.24
N GLY A 24 3.64 3.59 -5.51
CA GLY A 24 4.63 4.38 -6.26
C GLY A 24 4.14 4.75 -7.65
N GLU A 25 3.55 3.79 -8.37
CA GLU A 25 2.94 4.02 -9.69
C GLU A 25 1.77 4.99 -9.62
N ALA A 26 0.86 4.80 -8.67
CA ALA A 26 -0.28 5.71 -8.46
C ALA A 26 0.16 7.15 -8.12
N ALA A 27 1.24 7.32 -7.36
CA ALA A 27 1.80 8.62 -7.04
C ALA A 27 2.38 9.33 -8.29
N LEU A 28 3.08 8.59 -9.16
CA LEU A 28 3.59 9.14 -10.41
C LEU A 28 2.45 9.56 -11.34
N ASP A 29 1.42 8.73 -11.49
CA ASP A 29 0.24 9.08 -12.27
C ASP A 29 -0.49 10.29 -11.70
N PHE A 30 -0.58 10.42 -10.37
CA PHE A 30 -1.16 11.59 -9.73
C PHE A 30 -0.39 12.87 -10.06
N PHE A 31 0.95 12.86 -9.98
CA PHE A 31 1.77 14.02 -10.35
C PHE A 31 1.57 14.43 -11.82
N HIS A 32 1.49 13.47 -12.75
CA HIS A 32 1.19 13.77 -14.14
C HIS A 32 -0.18 14.45 -14.32
N HIS A 33 -1.19 14.05 -13.55
CA HIS A 33 -2.50 14.70 -13.58
C HIS A 33 -2.45 16.12 -12.99
N GLU A 34 -1.71 16.34 -11.91
CA GLU A 34 -1.51 17.68 -11.33
C GLU A 34 -0.80 18.63 -12.31
N ASP A 35 0.27 18.16 -12.96
CA ASP A 35 0.99 18.94 -13.97
C ASP A 35 0.08 19.31 -15.14
N GLY A 36 -0.74 18.35 -15.60
CA GLY A 36 -1.74 18.60 -16.65
C GLY A 36 -2.78 19.64 -16.23
N LEU A 37 -3.24 19.58 -14.99
CA LEU A 37 -4.21 20.54 -14.44
C LEU A 37 -3.59 21.94 -14.31
N ALA A 38 -2.36 22.03 -13.80
CA ALA A 38 -1.61 23.27 -13.66
C ALA A 38 -1.32 23.91 -15.03
N ALA A 39 -0.96 23.10 -16.03
CA ALA A 39 -0.75 23.58 -17.40
C ALA A 39 -2.05 24.10 -18.04
N ALA A 40 -3.20 23.49 -17.70
CA ALA A 40 -4.49 23.94 -18.20
C ALA A 40 -4.98 25.21 -17.49
N ALA A 41 -4.66 25.39 -16.20
CA ALA A 41 -5.20 26.44 -15.32
C ALA A 41 -5.24 27.87 -15.91
N PRO A 42 -4.23 28.37 -16.66
CA PRO A 42 -4.28 29.71 -17.25
C PRO A 42 -5.43 29.94 -18.24
N GLY A 43 -6.04 28.88 -18.79
CA GLY A 43 -7.17 28.96 -19.70
C GLY A 43 -8.54 29.07 -19.03
N TRP A 44 -8.61 28.97 -17.70
CA TRP A 44 -9.85 28.91 -16.93
C TRP A 44 -10.06 30.22 -16.18
N ILE A 45 -11.28 30.74 -16.18
CA ILE A 45 -11.58 32.05 -15.60
C ILE A 45 -12.85 32.01 -14.76
N GLY A 46 -12.82 32.72 -13.62
CA GLY A 46 -13.99 32.89 -12.77
C GLY A 46 -14.50 31.55 -12.21
N SER A 47 -15.78 31.23 -12.44
CA SER A 47 -16.40 30.02 -11.87
C SER A 47 -15.72 28.70 -12.28
N SER A 48 -15.12 28.65 -13.47
CA SER A 48 -14.45 27.44 -13.95
C SER A 48 -13.10 27.22 -13.26
N GLU A 49 -12.40 28.30 -12.90
CA GLU A 49 -11.16 28.26 -12.12
C GLU A 49 -11.43 27.74 -10.69
N LEU A 50 -12.50 28.26 -10.05
CA LEU A 50 -12.92 27.78 -8.73
C LEU A 50 -13.26 26.29 -8.74
N ALA A 51 -14.00 25.83 -9.75
CA ALA A 51 -14.36 24.43 -9.90
C ALA A 51 -13.12 23.52 -10.09
N LEU A 52 -12.09 23.99 -10.79
CA LEU A 52 -10.82 23.26 -10.90
C LEU A 52 -10.08 23.20 -9.57
N GLY A 53 -10.05 24.29 -8.80
CA GLY A 53 -9.45 24.29 -7.47
C GLY A 53 -10.13 23.28 -6.53
N GLU A 54 -11.46 23.21 -6.57
CA GLU A 54 -12.21 22.18 -5.83
C GLU A 54 -11.89 20.75 -6.31
N LEU A 55 -11.77 20.55 -7.62
CA LEU A 55 -11.41 19.26 -8.21
C LEU A 55 -10.02 18.82 -7.73
N ALA A 56 -9.02 19.70 -7.82
CA ALA A 56 -7.65 19.45 -7.37
C ALA A 56 -7.62 19.02 -5.90
N ALA A 57 -8.29 19.78 -5.02
CA ALA A 57 -8.34 19.49 -3.60
C ALA A 57 -8.99 18.13 -3.28
N ARG A 58 -10.07 17.78 -4.00
CA ARG A 58 -10.74 16.47 -3.86
C ARG A 58 -9.85 15.33 -4.36
N TRP A 59 -9.14 15.55 -5.46
CA TRP A 59 -8.19 14.57 -5.99
C TRP A 59 -7.03 14.33 -5.04
N GLN A 60 -6.40 15.37 -4.52
CA GLN A 60 -5.35 15.24 -3.50
C GLN A 60 -5.82 14.43 -2.29
N THR A 61 -6.97 14.82 -1.73
CA THR A 61 -7.53 14.12 -0.55
C THR A 61 -7.76 12.63 -0.83
N ARG A 62 -8.25 12.30 -2.03
CA ARG A 62 -8.50 10.90 -2.41
C ARG A 62 -7.21 10.14 -2.64
N HIS A 63 -6.21 10.77 -3.26
CA HIS A 63 -4.90 10.19 -3.46
C HIS A 63 -4.22 9.89 -2.12
N ASP A 64 -4.16 10.85 -1.21
CA ASP A 64 -3.58 10.68 0.13
C ASP A 64 -4.26 9.55 0.90
N HIS A 65 -5.60 9.51 0.85
CA HIS A 65 -6.36 8.45 1.49
C HIS A 65 -6.07 7.07 0.91
N HIS A 66 -5.99 6.97 -0.43
CA HIS A 66 -5.65 5.73 -1.11
C HIS A 66 -4.23 5.27 -0.76
N GLN A 67 -3.26 6.18 -0.79
CA GLN A 67 -1.88 5.90 -0.43
C GLN A 67 -1.76 5.35 1.00
N LEU A 68 -2.39 6.01 1.98
CA LEU A 68 -2.39 5.54 3.37
C LEU A 68 -3.03 4.16 3.53
N GLN A 69 -4.13 3.88 2.82
CA GLN A 69 -4.79 2.59 2.89
C GLN A 69 -3.93 1.45 2.34
N VAL A 70 -3.34 1.64 1.16
CA VAL A 70 -2.54 0.58 0.52
C VAL A 70 -1.22 0.40 1.25
N ASP A 71 -0.60 1.48 1.76
CA ASP A 71 0.63 1.40 2.56
C ASP A 71 0.39 0.63 3.87
N GLY A 72 -0.74 0.89 4.53
CA GLY A 72 -1.16 0.16 5.70
C GLY A 72 -1.41 -1.33 5.41
N LEU A 73 -2.03 -1.66 4.27
CA LEU A 73 -2.23 -3.05 3.86
C LEU A 73 -0.90 -3.77 3.59
N GLY A 74 0.01 -3.15 2.83
CA GLY A 74 1.35 -3.70 2.57
C GLY A 74 2.11 -3.95 3.88
N SER A 75 2.12 -2.96 4.77
CA SER A 75 2.76 -3.06 6.09
C SER A 75 2.20 -4.21 6.93
N HIS A 76 0.87 -4.37 7.00
CA HIS A 76 0.26 -5.48 7.73
C HIS A 76 0.61 -6.85 7.14
N VAL A 77 0.69 -6.98 5.81
CA VAL A 77 1.09 -8.23 5.15
C VAL A 77 2.55 -8.57 5.49
N ALA A 78 3.45 -7.59 5.42
CA ALA A 78 4.84 -7.76 5.80
C ALA A 78 5.00 -8.13 7.29
N GLU A 79 4.24 -7.49 8.18
CA GLU A 79 4.25 -7.78 9.61
C GLU A 79 3.72 -9.19 9.90
N ALA A 80 2.62 -9.60 9.27
CA ALA A 80 2.07 -10.96 9.42
C ALA A 80 3.06 -12.02 8.95
N MET A 81 3.78 -11.77 7.85
CA MET A 81 4.85 -12.65 7.37
C MET A 81 5.97 -12.79 8.42
N LEU A 82 6.47 -11.67 8.96
CA LEU A 82 7.53 -11.67 9.98
C LEU A 82 7.09 -12.39 11.27
N GLY A 83 5.86 -12.14 11.71
CA GLY A 83 5.28 -12.81 12.88
C GLY A 83 5.18 -14.32 12.66
N HIS A 84 4.79 -14.76 11.46
CA HIS A 84 4.73 -16.18 11.13
C HIS A 84 6.11 -16.84 11.18
N LEU A 85 7.11 -16.26 10.50
CA LEU A 85 8.48 -16.78 10.47
C LEU A 85 9.11 -16.86 11.87
N THR A 86 8.86 -15.86 12.70
CA THR A 86 9.35 -15.82 14.09
C THR A 86 8.74 -16.96 14.91
N ASN A 87 7.42 -17.15 14.81
CA ASN A 87 6.71 -18.21 15.53
C ASN A 87 7.15 -19.61 15.06
N GLU A 88 7.40 -19.81 13.76
CA GLU A 88 7.92 -21.09 13.25
C GLU A 88 9.33 -21.39 13.82
N ASP A 89 10.24 -20.42 13.84
CA ASP A 89 11.59 -20.61 14.41
C ASP A 89 11.55 -20.91 15.91
N GLU A 90 10.75 -20.16 16.68
CA GLU A 90 10.56 -20.40 18.12
C GLU A 90 9.97 -21.79 18.39
N SER A 91 8.97 -22.19 17.60
CA SER A 91 8.36 -23.52 17.69
C SER A 91 9.39 -24.62 17.43
N VAL A 92 10.20 -24.49 16.37
CA VAL A 92 11.26 -25.46 16.04
C VAL A 92 12.28 -25.57 17.18
N ARG A 93 12.68 -24.45 17.78
CA ARG A 93 13.60 -24.45 18.94
C ARG A 93 12.98 -25.14 20.16
N ALA A 94 11.72 -24.85 20.47
CA ALA A 94 11.01 -25.50 21.58
C ALA A 94 10.90 -27.01 21.39
N PHE A 95 10.59 -27.48 20.17
CA PHE A 95 10.54 -28.91 19.87
C PHE A 95 11.90 -29.61 19.99
N ARG A 96 13.00 -28.96 19.60
CA ARG A 96 14.35 -29.51 19.79
C ARG A 96 14.69 -29.63 21.28
N SER A 97 14.38 -28.61 22.06
CA SER A 97 14.62 -28.57 23.52
C SER A 97 13.90 -29.69 24.29
N VAL A 98 12.69 -30.08 23.87
CA VAL A 98 11.94 -31.20 24.49
C VAL A 98 12.49 -32.58 24.11
N ARG A 99 13.22 -32.67 22.98
CA ARG A 99 13.74 -33.93 22.45
C ARG A 99 15.12 -34.29 23.03
N GLU A 100 15.85 -33.29 23.52
CA GLU A 100 17.13 -33.41 24.23
C GLU A 100 16.92 -33.68 25.72
#